data_AF-A0A8A4ZBW6-F1
#
_entry.id   AF-A0A8A4ZBW6-F1
#
_cell.length_a   1.000
_cell.length_b   1.000
_cell.length_c   1.000
_cell.angle_alpha   90.00
_cell.angle_beta   90.00
_cell.angle_gamma   90.00
#
_symmetry.space_group_name_H-M   'P 1'
#
loop_
_entity.id
_entity.type
_entity.pdbx_description
1 polymer ?
#
loop_
_entity_poly.entity_id
_entity_poly.type
_entity_poly.pdbx_seq_one_letter_code
_entity_poly.pdbx_strand_id
1 'polypeptide(L)'
;MARTRNILTATLVFNSLSALGGGLALVAGALPVPMYLLRNTPFDSFVIPGLFLAIVIGGSSAAAAVASCARMPRSLLVAGAAGVILIGWIAGETILIEGFSWLQGLYLLTGATVVALATHLAGGARSPHRLGRDATRT
;
A
#
# COMPACT_ATOMS: atom_id res chain seq x y z
N MET A 1 19.55 6.11 4.28
CA MET A 1 18.59 6.78 3.37
C MET A 1 18.35 6.00 2.08
N ALA A 2 19.36 5.70 1.26
CA ALA A 2 19.17 5.02 -0.04
C ALA A 2 18.53 3.61 0.07
N ARG A 3 19.02 2.76 1.00
CA ARG A 3 18.43 1.42 1.23
C ARG A 3 16.94 1.47 1.60
N THR A 4 16.57 2.34 2.54
CA THR A 4 15.19 2.51 3.00
C THR A 4 14.24 2.91 1.87
N ARG A 5 14.68 3.82 0.99
CA ARG A 5 13.87 4.24 -0.17
C ARG A 5 13.73 3.13 -1.20
N ASN A 6 14.78 2.34 -1.41
CA ASN A 6 14.72 1.19 -2.31
C ASN A 6 13.74 0.12 -1.80
N ILE A 7 13.73 -0.15 -0.50
CA ILE A 7 12.77 -1.08 0.12
C ILE A 7 11.34 -0.57 -0.08
N LEU A 8 11.09 0.72 0.21
CA LEU A 8 9.79 1.35 -0.01
C LEU A 8 9.31 1.16 -1.47
N THR A 9 10.15 1.52 -2.44
CA THR A 9 9.82 1.36 -3.87
C THR A 9 9.57 -0.10 -4.23
N ALA A 10 10.40 -1.04 -3.75
CA ALA A 10 10.24 -2.46 -4.03
C ALA A 10 8.91 -3.00 -3.48
N THR A 11 8.54 -2.62 -2.25
CA THR A 11 7.25 -3.01 -1.65
C THR A 11 6.08 -2.42 -2.42
N LEU A 12 6.16 -1.17 -2.88
CA LEU A 12 5.12 -0.54 -3.70
C LEU A 12 4.95 -1.22 -5.06
N VAL A 13 6.06 -1.57 -5.72
CA VAL A 13 6.03 -2.32 -7.00
C VAL A 13 5.42 -3.70 -6.78
N PHE A 14 5.85 -4.40 -5.73
CA PHE A 14 5.28 -5.70 -5.36
C PHE A 14 3.75 -5.60 -5.15
N ASN A 15 3.31 -4.68 -4.29
CA ASN A 15 1.89 -4.48 -4.01
C ASN A 15 1.11 -4.11 -5.27
N SER A 16 1.67 -3.28 -6.14
CA SER A 16 1.04 -2.91 -7.42
C SER A 16 0.86 -4.11 -8.34
N LEU A 17 1.92 -4.87 -8.60
CA LEU A 17 1.87 -6.04 -9.50
C LEU A 17 0.95 -7.12 -8.94
N SER A 18 1.03 -7.40 -7.64
CA SER A 18 0.18 -8.37 -6.97
C SER A 18 -1.30 -7.96 -6.99
N ALA A 19 -1.62 -6.68 -6.75
CA ALA A 19 -3.00 -6.20 -6.76
C ALA A 19 -3.59 -6.13 -8.18
N LEU A 20 -2.78 -5.75 -9.18
CA LEU A 20 -3.19 -5.78 -10.59
C LEU A 20 -3.44 -7.23 -11.05
N GLY A 21 -2.49 -8.13 -10.79
CA GLY A 21 -2.61 -9.54 -11.15
C GLY A 21 -3.77 -10.22 -10.42
N GLY A 22 -3.86 -10.04 -9.10
CA GLY A 22 -4.94 -10.59 -8.29
C GLY A 22 -6.31 -10.03 -8.67
N GLY A 23 -6.42 -8.72 -8.86
CA GLY A 23 -7.66 -8.06 -9.27
C GLY A 23 -8.15 -8.51 -10.65
N LEU A 24 -7.26 -8.55 -11.65
CA LEU A 24 -7.60 -9.03 -12.99
C LEU A 24 -7.96 -10.52 -13.00
N ALA A 25 -7.22 -11.36 -12.27
CA ALA A 25 -7.52 -12.78 -12.15
C ALA A 25 -8.87 -13.02 -11.46
N LEU A 26 -9.22 -12.18 -10.48
CA LEU A 26 -10.50 -12.23 -9.79
C LEU A 26 -11.66 -11.81 -10.71
N VAL A 27 -11.49 -10.73 -11.49
CA VAL A 27 -12.47 -10.30 -12.51
C VAL A 27 -12.67 -11.36 -13.59
N ALA A 28 -11.58 -12.02 -14.02
CA ALA A 28 -11.63 -13.08 -15.01
C ALA A 28 -12.22 -14.40 -14.48
N GLY A 29 -12.50 -14.51 -13.18
CA GLY A 29 -12.93 -15.77 -12.55
C GLY A 29 -11.86 -16.87 -12.60
N ALA A 30 -10.59 -16.49 -12.80
CA ALA A 30 -9.47 -17.42 -12.92
C ALA A 30 -8.98 -17.94 -11.56
N LEU A 31 -9.39 -17.28 -10.46
CA LEU A 31 -9.10 -17.72 -9.10
C LEU A 31 -10.23 -18.61 -8.58
N PRO A 32 -9.92 -19.77 -7.96
CA PRO A 32 -10.92 -20.67 -7.38
C PRO A 32 -11.43 -20.14 -6.03
N VAL A 33 -12.04 -18.95 -6.03
CA VAL A 33 -12.58 -18.30 -4.84
C VAL A 33 -14.06 -18.66 -4.70
N PRO A 34 -14.48 -19.23 -3.56
CA PRO A 34 -15.85 -19.71 -3.42
C PRO A 34 -16.85 -18.56 -3.19
N MET A 35 -17.98 -18.60 -3.90
CA MET A 35 -19.02 -17.55 -3.87
C MET A 35 -19.67 -17.35 -2.50
N TYR A 36 -19.59 -18.31 -1.58
CA TYR A 36 -20.17 -18.15 -0.23
C TYR A 36 -19.51 -16.99 0.54
N LEU A 37 -18.28 -16.60 0.19
CA LEU A 37 -17.59 -15.47 0.81
C LEU A 37 -18.30 -14.13 0.52
N LEU A 38 -19.11 -14.04 -0.53
CA LEU A 38 -19.92 -12.85 -0.82
C LEU A 38 -21.26 -12.83 -0.07
N ARG A 39 -21.66 -13.93 0.60
CA ARG A 39 -23.01 -14.06 1.16
C ARG A 39 -23.36 -12.96 2.19
N ASN A 40 -22.35 -12.44 2.89
CA ASN A 40 -22.49 -11.36 3.87
C ASN A 40 -22.08 -9.98 3.31
N THR A 41 -21.80 -9.91 2.01
CA THR A 41 -21.35 -8.68 1.33
C THR A 41 -22.48 -8.13 0.45
N PRO A 42 -22.48 -6.83 0.13
CA PRO A 42 -23.46 -6.24 -0.80
C PRO A 42 -23.17 -6.56 -2.28
N PHE A 43 -22.27 -7.50 -2.58
CA PHE A 43 -21.81 -7.80 -3.93
C PHE A 43 -22.35 -9.16 -4.40
N ASP A 44 -22.87 -9.21 -5.62
CA ASP A 44 -23.34 -10.45 -6.25
C ASP A 44 -22.23 -11.19 -7.03
N SER A 45 -21.08 -10.54 -7.25
CA SER A 45 -19.93 -11.10 -7.97
C SER A 45 -18.61 -10.50 -7.52
N PHE A 46 -17.51 -11.22 -7.75
CA PHE A 46 -16.16 -10.73 -7.45
C PHE A 46 -15.61 -9.68 -8.45
N VAL A 47 -16.39 -9.29 -9.47
CA VAL A 47 -15.94 -8.31 -10.47
C VAL A 47 -15.70 -6.94 -9.84
N ILE A 48 -16.63 -6.46 -9.01
CA ILE A 48 -16.49 -5.15 -8.35
C ILE A 48 -15.31 -5.14 -7.37
N PRO A 49 -15.18 -6.12 -6.44
CA PRO A 49 -13.98 -6.24 -5.61
C PRO A 49 -12.67 -6.35 -6.42
N GLY A 50 -12.67 -7.11 -7.52
CA GLY A 50 -11.49 -7.30 -8.36
C GLY A 50 -11.06 -6.03 -9.10
N LEU A 51 -12.02 -5.25 -9.60
CA LEU A 51 -11.74 -3.93 -10.19
C LEU A 51 -11.21 -2.95 -9.14
N PHE A 52 -11.75 -2.97 -7.93
CA PHE A 52 -11.26 -2.12 -6.84
C PHE A 52 -9.81 -2.47 -6.48
N LEU A 53 -9.50 -3.77 -6.38
CA LEU A 53 -8.13 -4.28 -6.21
C LEU A 53 -7.20 -3.79 -7.33
N ALA A 54 -7.58 -3.95 -8.59
CA ALA A 54 -6.73 -3.55 -9.70
C ALA A 54 -6.53 -2.02 -9.79
N ILE A 55 -7.62 -1.25 -9.74
CA ILE A 55 -7.60 0.18 -10.02
C ILE A 55 -7.17 0.97 -8.78
N VAL A 56 -7.82 0.74 -7.64
CA VAL A 56 -7.60 1.56 -6.45
C VAL A 56 -6.32 1.12 -5.74
N ILE A 57 -6.19 -0.16 -5.43
CA ILE A 57 -5.02 -0.67 -4.70
C ILE A 57 -3.80 -0.75 -5.62
N GLY A 58 -3.95 -1.39 -6.78
CA GLY A 58 -2.90 -1.54 -7.77
C GLY A 58 -2.46 -0.20 -8.35
N GLY A 59 -3.41 0.67 -8.72
CA GLY A 59 -3.13 1.99 -9.28
C GLY A 59 -2.51 2.97 -8.29
N SER A 60 -3.00 3.03 -7.04
CA SER A 60 -2.38 3.90 -6.01
C SER A 60 -0.94 3.46 -5.69
N SER A 61 -0.70 2.15 -5.60
CA SER A 61 0.64 1.58 -5.39
C SER A 61 1.56 1.84 -6.58
N ALA A 62 1.05 1.73 -7.82
CA ALA A 62 1.78 2.05 -9.03
C ALA A 62 2.18 3.54 -9.08
N ALA A 63 1.23 4.43 -8.80
CA ALA A 63 1.48 5.87 -8.77
C ALA A 63 2.52 6.24 -7.71
N ALA A 64 2.45 5.63 -6.52
CA ALA A 64 3.44 5.80 -5.46
C ALA A 64 4.83 5.28 -5.85
N ALA A 65 4.91 4.13 -6.53
CA ALA A 65 6.15 3.56 -7.03
C ALA A 65 6.79 4.49 -8.07
N VAL A 66 6.02 4.95 -9.05
CA VAL A 66 6.48 5.90 -10.09
C VAL A 66 6.95 7.20 -9.45
N ALA A 67 6.18 7.77 -8.51
CA ALA A 67 6.57 8.99 -7.80
C ALA A 67 7.88 8.82 -7.00
N SER A 68 8.10 7.64 -6.42
CA SER A 68 9.33 7.31 -5.67
C SER A 68 10.54 7.09 -6.58
N CYS A 69 10.34 6.52 -7.77
CA CYS A 69 11.37 6.39 -8.81
C CYS A 69 11.75 7.75 -9.41
N ALA A 70 10.76 8.57 -9.75
CA ALA A 70 10.94 9.91 -10.29
C ALA A 70 11.43 10.94 -9.25
N ARG A 71 11.65 10.52 -8.00
CA ARG A 71 12.11 11.39 -6.89
C ARG A 71 11.22 12.62 -6.69
N MET A 72 9.91 12.47 -6.89
CA MET A 72 8.99 13.58 -6.74
C MET A 72 8.96 14.09 -5.30
N PRO A 73 8.79 15.40 -5.07
CA PRO A 73 8.80 15.99 -3.73
C PRO A 73 7.68 15.47 -2.83
N ARG A 74 6.57 15.01 -3.42
CA ARG A 74 5.41 14.42 -2.71
C ARG A 74 5.42 12.88 -2.69
N SER A 75 6.49 12.23 -3.13
CA SER A 75 6.57 10.76 -3.23
C SER A 75 6.24 10.03 -1.93
N LEU A 76 6.74 10.53 -0.79
CA LEU A 76 6.48 9.93 0.52
C LEU A 76 5.03 10.07 0.98
N LEU A 77 4.37 11.19 0.65
CA LEU A 77 2.95 11.41 0.92
C LEU A 77 2.09 10.45 0.09
N VAL A 78 2.40 10.31 -1.20
CA VAL A 78 1.67 9.40 -2.10
C VAL A 78 1.88 7.95 -1.67
N ALA A 79 3.10 7.57 -1.27
CA ALA A 79 3.40 6.25 -0.73
C ALA A 79 2.65 5.96 0.57
N GLY A 80 2.65 6.89 1.52
CA GLY A 80 1.89 6.76 2.75
C GLY A 80 0.39 6.59 2.49
N ALA A 81 -0.19 7.39 1.58
CA ALA A 81 -1.58 7.27 1.18
C ALA A 81 -1.89 5.90 0.56
N ALA A 82 -1.04 5.39 -0.36
CA ALA A 82 -1.20 4.06 -0.95
C ALA A 82 -1.17 2.95 0.11
N GLY A 83 -0.27 3.05 1.10
CA GLY A 83 -0.22 2.11 2.22
C GLY A 83 -1.48 2.14 3.08
N VAL A 84 -2.01 3.32 3.40
CA VAL A 84 -3.26 3.48 4.16
C VAL A 84 -4.46 2.93 3.38
N ILE A 85 -4.53 3.19 2.07
CA ILE A 85 -5.58 2.66 1.19
C ILE A 85 -5.56 1.13 1.20
N LEU A 86 -4.38 0.50 1.09
CA LEU A 86 -4.23 -0.95 1.17
C LEU A 86 -4.71 -1.51 2.52
N ILE A 87 -4.28 -0.90 3.63
CA ILE A 87 -4.71 -1.34 4.97
C ILE A 87 -6.23 -1.22 5.12
N GLY A 88 -6.81 -0.09 4.70
CA GLY A 88 -8.25 0.15 4.77
C GLY A 88 -9.05 -0.86 3.95
N TRP A 89 -8.55 -1.24 2.77
CA TRP A 89 -9.15 -2.29 1.96
C TRP A 89 -9.14 -3.65 2.65
N ILE A 90 -7.99 -4.09 3.16
CA ILE A 90 -7.89 -5.37 3.87
C ILE A 90 -8.78 -5.40 5.10
N ALA A 91 -8.85 -4.30 5.86
CA ALA A 91 -9.75 -4.19 7.00
C ALA A 91 -11.22 -4.30 6.58
N GLY A 92 -11.63 -3.58 5.54
CA GLY A 92 -12.99 -3.66 4.98
C GLY A 92 -13.34 -5.05 4.48
N GLU A 93 -12.42 -5.71 3.76
CA GLU A 93 -12.60 -7.07 3.27
C GLU A 93 -12.76 -8.07 4.43
N THR A 94 -11.95 -7.96 5.48
CA THR A 94 -12.03 -8.83 6.65
C THR A 94 -13.36 -8.66 7.39
N ILE A 95 -13.87 -7.42 7.49
CA ILE A 95 -15.16 -7.12 8.11
C ILE A 95 -16.32 -7.66 7.26
N LEU A 96 -16.27 -7.48 5.94
CA LEU A 96 -17.35 -7.87 5.03
C LEU A 96 -17.45 -9.39 4.84
N ILE A 97 -16.30 -10.07 4.78
CA ILE A 97 -16.24 -11.53 4.56
C ILE A 97 -16.34 -12.32 5.88
N GLU A 98 -16.24 -11.63 7.04
CA GLU A 98 -16.22 -12.23 8.39
C GLU A 98 -15.19 -13.36 8.52
N GLY A 99 -14.04 -13.20 7.86
CA GLY A 99 -13.00 -14.23 7.81
C GLY A 99 -11.63 -13.61 7.59
N PHE A 100 -10.63 -14.15 8.28
CA PHE A 100 -9.24 -13.75 8.14
C PHE A 100 -8.44 -14.79 7.35
N SER A 101 -7.78 -14.37 6.28
CA SER A 101 -6.88 -15.23 5.49
C SER A 101 -5.41 -14.86 5.70
N TRP A 102 -4.53 -15.82 5.44
CA TRP A 102 -3.09 -15.56 5.45
C TRP A 102 -2.67 -14.44 4.48
N LEU A 103 -3.31 -14.36 3.30
CA LEU A 103 -3.05 -13.30 2.33
C LEU A 103 -3.40 -11.92 2.90
N GLN A 104 -4.52 -11.79 3.60
CA GLN A 104 -4.92 -10.53 4.24
C GLN A 104 -3.87 -10.08 5.25
N GLY A 105 -3.37 -11.00 6.10
CA GLY A 105 -2.28 -10.70 7.02
C GLY A 105 -1.01 -10.23 6.34
N LEU A 106 -0.62 -10.90 5.24
CA LEU A 106 0.55 -10.51 4.44
C LEU A 106 0.40 -9.09 3.86
N TYR A 107 -0.73 -8.78 3.22
CA TYR A 107 -0.95 -7.46 2.61
C TYR A 107 -1.14 -6.34 3.63
N LEU A 108 -1.71 -6.65 4.79
CA LEU A 108 -1.79 -5.71 5.91
C LEU A 108 -0.37 -5.36 6.40
N LEU A 109 0.52 -6.36 6.49
CA LEU A 109 1.92 -6.14 6.85
C LEU A 109 2.67 -5.31 5.80
N THR A 110 2.49 -5.58 4.51
CA THR A 110 3.16 -4.77 3.46
C THR A 110 2.63 -3.34 3.44
N GLY A 111 1.32 -3.13 3.62
CA GLY A 111 0.72 -1.80 3.77
C GLY A 111 1.29 -1.05 4.98
N ALA A 112 1.35 -1.69 6.14
CA ALA A 112 1.95 -1.12 7.35
C ALA A 112 3.43 -0.77 7.15
N THR A 113 4.17 -1.64 6.46
CA THR A 113 5.58 -1.40 6.11
C THR A 113 5.74 -0.17 5.23
N VAL A 114 4.90 0.00 4.22
CA VAL A 114 4.91 1.19 3.35
C VAL A 114 4.66 2.47 4.17
N VAL A 115 3.66 2.47 5.04
CA VAL A 115 3.34 3.62 5.91
C VAL A 115 4.50 3.93 6.87
N ALA A 116 5.07 2.92 7.52
CA ALA A 116 6.19 3.08 8.44
C ALA A 116 7.44 3.64 7.74
N LEU A 117 7.78 3.11 6.55
CA LEU A 117 8.92 3.59 5.78
C LEU A 117 8.70 5.02 5.26
N ALA A 118 7.49 5.33 4.79
CA ALA A 118 7.14 6.66 4.30
C ALA A 118 7.25 7.72 5.42
N THR A 119 6.72 7.41 6.61
CA THR A 119 6.77 8.32 7.77
C THR A 119 8.20 8.48 8.31
N HIS A 120 8.96 7.39 8.41
CA HIS A 120 10.36 7.44 8.84
C HIS A 120 11.23 8.28 7.91
N LEU A 121 11.07 8.13 6.59
CA LEU A 121 11.77 8.94 5.59
C LEU A 121 11.34 10.41 5.63
N ALA A 122 10.05 10.69 5.88
CA ALA A 122 9.54 12.06 5.99
C ALA A 122 10.03 12.77 7.26
N GLY A 123 10.13 12.06 8.39
CA GLY A 123 10.67 12.59 9.64
C GLY A 123 12.16 12.95 9.54
N GLY A 124 12.95 12.11 8.86
CA GLY A 124 14.37 12.39 8.62
C GLY A 124 14.62 13.61 7.73
N ALA A 125 13.74 13.90 6.77
CA ALA A 125 13.83 15.10 5.92
C ALA A 125 13.49 16.40 6.67
N ARG A 126 12.71 16.32 7.76
CA ARG A 126 12.24 17.46 8.56
C ARG A 126 13.10 17.74 9.80
N SER A 127 14.36 17.29 9.84
CA SER A 127 15.29 17.64 10.93
C SER A 127 16.31 18.73 10.52
N PRO A 128 15.95 20.04 10.49
CA PRO A 128 16.91 21.13 10.36
C PRO A 128 17.55 21.61 11.68
N HIS A 129 17.35 20.96 12.83
CA HIS A 129 17.81 21.51 14.12
C HIS A 129 19.25 21.11 14.51
N ARG A 130 20.23 21.39 13.64
CA ARG A 130 21.66 21.45 14.02
C ARG A 130 22.33 22.76 13.57
N LEU A 131 21.55 23.82 13.44
CA LEU A 131 22.04 25.19 13.36
C LEU A 131 22.07 25.74 14.80
N GLY A 132 23.24 25.96 15.39
CA GLY A 132 23.36 26.85 16.57
C GLY A 132 24.23 26.41 17.75
N ARG A 133 24.85 25.23 17.79
CA ARG A 133 25.68 24.83 18.95
C ARG A 133 27.16 25.22 18.87
N ASP A 134 27.63 25.74 17.73
CA ASP A 134 29.03 26.14 17.54
C ASP A 134 29.25 27.66 17.55
N ALA A 135 28.20 28.47 17.73
CA ALA A 135 28.31 29.94 17.79
C ALA A 135 28.61 30.50 19.21
N THR A 136 28.89 29.65 20.20
CA THR A 136 29.06 30.06 21.61
C THR A 136 30.33 29.54 22.28
N ARG A 137 31.32 29.05 21.50
CA ARG A 137 32.66 28.76 22.02
C ARG A 137 33.68 29.72 21.42
N THR A 138 33.63 30.95 21.91
CA THR A 138 34.77 31.89 21.92
C THR A 138 35.27 31.99 23.34
#